data_AF-A0A401YQP7-F1
#
_entry.id   AF-A0A401YQP7-F1
#
_cell.length_a   1.000
_cell.length_b   1.000
_cell.length_c   1.000
_cell.angle_alpha   90.00
_cell.angle_beta   90.00
_cell.angle_gamma   90.00
#
_symmetry.space_group_name_H-M   'P 1'
#
loop_
_entity.id
_entity.type
_entity.pdbx_description
1 polymer ?
#
loop_
_entity_poly.entity_id
_entity_poly.type
_entity_poly.pdbx_seq_one_letter_code
_entity_poly.pdbx_strand_id
1 'polypeptide(L)'
;MRRLVVMAATALLLTACVGSAGTGKPVNPTSASPLPASEKLNVPDGFDNNHGRVFEEADRVFAFAPKAGAVVDVHDSHGERDTIPPRGATPTPSRRPSPAKSPDVPFVVGRSARTGAILWSSEPPGTLLDQDSPELHVVDTEAGEYVLLVRRGTTPESGRVRAQRVVSIDAYPTTASGTGVRPTRHFERQVEDNERDATVRIGDAGVLVSPATSTATPPPSVLWNPLTGATTDVAAVTKATATCPERTSPCQVTTRMLRPTRAGMLSQTTSDEVSSSSGRLCKDCVREFGISGKWSSVNVAPADQPMGIPLGTTSTALVALWWKRDQDPLKGDPVLYTVHDLGTGTVITSVSCTAFPDLLNKTKELPLVPTTSPNKRYVAAGPLVADLSAGRAVCLGPDEKLKGVMFGTVTDRGLAYGTLEKSEFDSQLKNMPPLGATLDIATGRTDVLPDVVVAPVGPLVGGMALFRSPTAKTPQRVILYPFVGDG
;
A
#
# COMPACT_ATOMS: atom_id res chain seq x y z
N MET A 1 37.40 43.28 -18.01
CA MET A 1 37.82 42.75 -16.68
C MET A 1 37.56 41.25 -16.66
N ARG A 2 38.59 40.44 -16.92
CA ARG A 2 38.55 38.98 -16.83
C ARG A 2 39.11 38.57 -15.47
N ARG A 3 38.36 37.80 -14.66
CA ARG A 3 38.88 37.21 -13.42
C ARG A 3 39.19 35.74 -13.68
N LEU A 4 40.48 35.44 -13.64
CA LEU A 4 41.07 34.11 -13.49
C LEU A 4 40.75 33.62 -12.07
N VAL A 5 40.24 32.40 -11.91
CA VAL A 5 40.19 31.70 -10.62
C VAL A 5 41.04 30.44 -10.75
N VAL A 6 42.04 30.35 -9.88
CA VAL A 6 43.03 29.27 -9.79
C VAL A 6 42.55 28.21 -8.80
N MET A 7 42.89 26.95 -9.12
CA MET A 7 42.57 25.71 -8.41
C MET A 7 43.03 25.65 -6.94
N ALA A 8 42.34 24.81 -6.15
CA ALA A 8 42.98 23.99 -5.12
C ALA A 8 42.41 22.56 -5.19
N ALA A 9 43.23 21.63 -5.68
CA ALA A 9 42.94 20.20 -5.67
C ALA A 9 43.64 19.57 -4.46
N THR A 10 42.87 19.15 -3.47
CA THR A 10 43.37 18.47 -2.27
C THR A 10 43.36 16.97 -2.52
N ALA A 11 44.54 16.40 -2.76
CA ALA A 11 44.73 14.94 -2.82
C ALA A 11 44.86 14.39 -1.39
N LEU A 12 43.85 13.65 -0.92
CA LEU A 12 43.95 12.84 0.30
C LEU A 12 44.52 11.45 -0.05
N LEU A 13 45.69 11.16 0.52
CA LEU A 13 46.25 9.81 0.60
C LEU A 13 45.49 9.01 1.67
N LEU A 14 44.74 7.99 1.26
CA LEU A 14 44.18 6.97 2.15
C LEU A 14 45.12 5.75 2.17
N THR A 15 45.72 5.51 3.33
CA THR A 15 46.49 4.32 3.68
C THR A 15 45.55 3.12 3.84
N ALA A 16 45.80 2.05 3.08
CA ALA A 16 45.06 0.81 3.16
C ALA A 16 45.59 -0.07 4.30
N CYS A 17 44.75 -0.33 5.32
CA CYS A 17 44.94 -1.45 6.24
C CYS A 17 44.34 -2.71 5.61
N VAL A 18 45.19 -3.61 5.13
CA VAL A 18 44.83 -4.95 4.66
C VAL A 18 44.54 -5.82 5.89
N GLY A 19 43.27 -5.94 6.26
CA GLY A 19 42.79 -6.90 7.24
C GLY A 19 42.52 -8.25 6.58
N SER A 20 43.19 -9.30 7.06
CA SER A 20 43.05 -10.68 6.60
C SER A 20 41.61 -11.17 6.74
N ALA A 21 40.96 -11.45 5.62
CA ALA A 21 39.61 -12.01 5.56
C ALA A 21 39.67 -13.51 5.88
N GLY A 22 39.21 -13.88 7.08
CA GLY A 22 38.92 -15.27 7.40
C GLY A 22 37.84 -15.81 6.46
N THR A 23 38.17 -16.84 5.69
CA THR A 23 37.27 -17.57 4.81
C THR A 23 36.28 -18.41 5.65
N GLY A 24 35.30 -17.75 6.26
CA GLY A 24 34.11 -18.42 6.76
C GLY A 24 33.30 -18.94 5.58
N LYS A 25 33.04 -20.26 5.55
CA LYS A 25 32.11 -20.85 4.57
C LYS A 25 30.78 -20.08 4.63
N PRO A 26 30.19 -19.67 3.49
CA PRO A 26 28.86 -19.08 3.47
C PRO A 26 27.89 -20.11 4.04
N VAL A 27 27.24 -19.78 5.15
CA VAL A 27 26.10 -20.56 5.65
C VAL A 27 24.91 -20.14 4.81
N ASN A 28 24.24 -21.12 4.20
CA ASN A 28 23.01 -20.90 3.46
C ASN A 28 21.90 -20.48 4.44
N PRO A 29 21.46 -19.21 4.46
CA PRO A 29 20.18 -18.90 5.08
C PRO A 29 19.11 -19.73 4.36
N THR A 30 18.05 -20.13 5.06
CA THR A 30 16.89 -20.80 4.48
C THR A 30 16.29 -19.87 3.42
N SER A 31 16.77 -20.04 2.19
CA SER A 31 16.36 -19.29 1.01
C SER A 31 14.93 -19.71 0.68
N ALA A 32 14.14 -18.79 0.12
CA ALA A 32 12.85 -19.17 -0.46
C ALA A 32 13.07 -20.38 -1.37
N SER A 33 12.42 -21.49 -1.04
CA SER A 33 12.64 -22.74 -1.75
C SER A 33 12.08 -22.61 -3.18
N PRO A 34 12.73 -23.22 -4.18
CA PRO A 34 12.12 -23.38 -5.48
C PRO A 34 10.70 -23.96 -5.33
N LEU A 35 9.75 -23.44 -6.10
CA LEU A 35 8.39 -23.95 -6.15
C LEU A 35 8.38 -25.48 -6.36
N PRO A 36 7.83 -26.28 -5.44
CA PRO A 36 7.54 -27.67 -5.76
C PRO A 36 6.57 -27.73 -6.95
N ALA A 37 6.68 -28.76 -7.79
CA ALA A 37 5.91 -28.85 -9.03
C ALA A 37 4.39 -28.78 -8.81
N SER A 38 3.90 -29.25 -7.67
CA SER A 38 2.49 -29.18 -7.25
C SER A 38 1.97 -27.78 -6.93
N GLU A 39 2.87 -26.79 -6.82
CA GLU A 39 2.54 -25.42 -6.42
C GLU A 39 2.74 -24.39 -7.53
N LYS A 40 3.21 -24.83 -8.70
CA LYS A 40 3.30 -23.96 -9.88
C LYS A 40 1.90 -23.50 -10.29
N LEU A 41 1.73 -22.19 -10.41
CA LEU A 41 0.53 -21.58 -10.98
C LEU A 41 0.68 -21.57 -12.50
N ASN A 42 -0.40 -21.68 -13.24
CA ASN A 42 -0.33 -21.25 -14.64
C ASN A 42 -0.38 -19.72 -14.64
N VAL A 43 0.66 -19.10 -15.16
CA VAL A 43 0.79 -17.63 -15.23
C VAL A 43 0.81 -17.21 -16.71
N PRO A 44 0.50 -15.94 -17.03
CA PRO A 44 0.53 -15.46 -18.42
C PRO A 44 1.91 -15.61 -19.07
N ASP A 45 1.95 -15.72 -20.40
CA ASP A 45 3.18 -15.94 -21.20
C ASP A 45 4.29 -14.89 -20.98
N GLY A 46 3.94 -13.72 -20.43
CA GLY A 46 4.90 -12.69 -20.02
C GLY A 46 5.71 -13.01 -18.75
N PHE A 47 5.45 -14.13 -18.08
CA PHE A 47 6.08 -14.52 -16.82
C PHE A 47 6.79 -15.87 -16.90
N ASP A 48 7.91 -15.97 -16.19
CA ASP A 48 8.69 -17.20 -16.13
C ASP A 48 8.12 -18.19 -15.11
N ASN A 49 7.23 -19.07 -15.58
CA ASN A 49 6.60 -20.09 -14.74
C ASN A 49 7.59 -21.12 -14.15
N ASN A 50 8.85 -21.16 -14.60
CA ASN A 50 9.84 -22.10 -14.07
C ASN A 50 10.65 -21.53 -12.90
N HIS A 51 10.62 -20.21 -12.70
CA HIS A 51 11.42 -19.52 -11.70
C HIS A 51 10.59 -18.79 -10.65
N GLY A 52 9.34 -19.22 -10.46
CA GLY A 52 8.51 -18.69 -9.40
C GLY A 52 9.04 -19.08 -8.00
N ARG A 53 8.68 -18.25 -7.01
CA ARG A 53 9.06 -18.43 -5.61
C ARG A 53 7.86 -18.29 -4.71
N VAL A 54 7.72 -19.22 -3.77
CA VAL A 54 6.69 -19.13 -2.74
C VAL A 54 7.25 -18.41 -1.54
N PHE A 55 6.45 -17.48 -1.01
CA PHE A 55 6.61 -16.95 0.33
C PHE A 55 5.47 -17.57 1.14
N GLU A 56 5.75 -18.75 1.70
CA GLU A 56 4.80 -19.50 2.51
C GLU A 56 5.22 -19.41 3.96
N GLU A 57 4.35 -18.82 4.75
CA GLU A 57 4.11 -19.32 6.09
C GLU A 57 2.71 -18.92 6.51
N ALA A 58 2.04 -19.84 7.21
CA ALA A 58 0.73 -19.56 7.69
C ALA A 58 0.79 -18.37 8.67
N ASP A 59 -0.04 -17.35 8.44
CA ASP A 59 -0.28 -16.21 9.33
C ASP A 59 0.79 -15.10 9.30
N ARG A 60 1.69 -15.13 8.32
CA ARG A 60 2.65 -14.03 8.11
C ARG A 60 2.02 -12.81 7.43
N VAL A 61 2.45 -11.65 7.88
CA VAL A 61 2.11 -10.34 7.30
C VAL A 61 3.23 -9.95 6.33
N PHE A 62 2.88 -9.68 5.08
CA PHE A 62 3.81 -9.33 4.02
C PHE A 62 3.63 -7.90 3.53
N ALA A 63 4.73 -7.28 3.15
CA ALA A 63 4.76 -6.04 2.39
C ALA A 63 5.79 -6.15 1.27
N PHE A 64 5.62 -5.34 0.24
CA PHE A 64 6.45 -5.37 -0.95
C PHE A 64 7.13 -4.02 -1.13
N ALA A 65 8.43 -4.04 -1.41
CA ALA A 65 9.24 -2.87 -1.71
C ALA A 65 9.66 -2.90 -3.19
N PRO A 66 8.81 -2.36 -4.10
CA PRO A 66 9.01 -2.41 -5.54
C PRO A 66 10.39 -1.96 -6.01
N LYS A 67 10.88 -0.82 -5.52
CA LYS A 67 12.16 -0.23 -5.96
C LYS A 67 13.35 -0.98 -5.40
N ALA A 68 13.26 -1.45 -4.17
CA ALA A 68 14.30 -2.28 -3.56
C ALA A 68 14.31 -3.71 -4.12
N GLY A 69 13.25 -4.12 -4.81
CA GLY A 69 13.08 -5.49 -5.28
C GLY A 69 13.05 -6.48 -4.11
N ALA A 70 12.39 -6.10 -3.01
CA ALA A 70 12.34 -6.87 -1.78
C ALA A 70 10.91 -7.23 -1.36
N VAL A 71 10.78 -8.42 -0.79
CA VAL A 71 9.60 -8.85 -0.01
C VAL A 71 10.00 -8.75 1.45
N VAL A 72 9.09 -8.26 2.27
CA VAL A 72 9.34 -8.07 3.69
C VAL A 72 8.23 -8.77 4.46
N ASP A 73 8.60 -9.51 5.50
CA ASP A 73 7.67 -10.26 6.33
C ASP A 73 7.95 -10.14 7.81
N VAL A 74 6.91 -10.38 8.62
CA VAL A 74 6.98 -10.39 10.08
C VAL A 74 7.07 -11.83 10.56
N HIS A 75 8.06 -12.11 11.40
CA HIS A 75 8.31 -13.41 12.01
C HIS A 75 8.08 -13.38 13.51
N ASP A 76 7.47 -14.44 14.03
CA ASP A 76 7.45 -14.69 15.47
C ASP A 76 8.79 -15.31 15.91
N SER A 77 9.20 -15.03 17.15
CA SER A 77 10.55 -15.31 17.67
C SER A 77 10.98 -16.78 17.69
N HIS A 78 10.06 -17.73 17.48
CA HIS A 78 10.33 -19.16 17.62
C HIS A 78 10.78 -19.91 16.34
N GLY A 79 10.70 -19.31 15.15
CA GLY A 79 10.86 -20.08 13.89
C GLY A 79 12.25 -20.07 13.23
N GLU A 80 12.89 -18.90 13.11
CA GLU A 80 13.96 -18.75 12.09
C GLU A 80 15.24 -18.05 12.58
N ARG A 81 15.24 -17.43 13.77
CA ARG A 81 16.43 -16.75 14.31
C ARG A 81 17.65 -17.67 14.44
N ASP A 82 17.43 -18.93 14.79
CA ASP A 82 18.50 -19.89 15.03
C ASP A 82 19.18 -20.38 13.73
N THR A 83 18.63 -20.04 12.56
CA THR A 83 19.23 -20.42 11.25
C THR A 83 20.12 -19.34 10.65
N ILE A 84 20.18 -18.14 11.24
CA ILE A 84 21.14 -17.11 10.85
C ILE A 84 22.28 -17.15 11.87
N PRO A 85 23.38 -17.89 11.61
CA PRO A 85 24.46 -17.95 12.57
C PRO A 85 25.04 -16.55 12.78
N PRO A 86 25.23 -16.12 14.03
CA PRO A 86 26.03 -14.94 14.31
C PRO A 86 27.39 -15.13 13.65
N ARG A 87 27.84 -14.15 12.88
CA ARG A 87 29.19 -14.16 12.28
C ARG A 87 30.20 -14.36 13.42
N GLY A 88 30.79 -15.55 13.51
CA GLY A 88 31.84 -15.90 14.48
C GLY A 88 31.42 -16.69 15.73
N ALA A 89 30.17 -17.15 15.87
CA ALA A 89 29.78 -17.99 17.00
C ALA A 89 30.00 -19.49 16.69
N THR A 90 30.80 -20.16 17.51
CA THR A 90 30.98 -21.62 17.45
C THR A 90 29.75 -22.28 18.11
N PRO A 91 29.07 -23.23 17.46
CA PRO A 91 27.87 -23.84 18.03
C PRO A 91 28.25 -24.78 19.17
N THR A 92 27.86 -24.44 20.40
CA THR A 92 27.97 -25.33 21.56
C THR A 92 26.62 -26.01 21.80
N PRO A 93 26.53 -27.36 21.76
CA PRO A 93 25.27 -28.05 22.00
C PRO A 93 24.97 -28.05 23.50
N SER A 94 24.07 -27.18 23.94
CA SER A 94 23.56 -27.19 25.32
C SER A 94 22.04 -27.36 25.31
N ARG A 95 21.59 -28.53 25.76
CA ARG A 95 20.18 -28.89 25.91
C ARG A 95 19.68 -28.32 27.24
N ARG A 96 19.20 -27.08 27.23
CA ARG A 96 18.52 -26.47 28.39
C ARG A 96 17.01 -26.76 28.36
N PRO A 97 16.38 -26.95 29.53
CA PRO A 97 14.93 -27.10 29.64
C PRO A 97 14.22 -25.82 29.17
N SER A 98 13.12 -25.97 28.41
CA SER A 98 12.35 -24.86 27.88
C SER A 98 11.79 -23.99 29.02
N PRO A 99 12.20 -22.71 29.13
CA PRO A 99 11.57 -21.79 30.06
C PRO A 99 10.12 -21.53 29.66
N ALA A 100 9.33 -21.02 30.61
CA ALA A 100 7.96 -20.55 30.37
C ALA A 100 7.90 -19.70 29.10
N LYS A 101 6.84 -19.92 28.29
CA LYS A 101 6.64 -19.32 26.96
C LYS A 101 6.71 -17.79 27.07
N SER A 102 7.89 -17.22 26.83
CA SER A 102 8.06 -15.77 26.70
C SER A 102 7.11 -15.30 25.60
N PRO A 103 6.45 -14.14 25.76
CA PRO A 103 5.61 -13.60 24.69
C PRO A 103 6.48 -13.45 23.44
N ASP A 104 6.00 -14.02 22.34
CA ASP A 104 6.71 -13.99 21.07
C ASP A 104 6.83 -12.53 20.60
N VAL A 105 8.05 -12.04 20.48
CA VAL A 105 8.30 -10.67 20.03
C VAL A 105 8.54 -10.70 18.52
N PRO A 106 7.65 -10.08 17.72
CA PRO A 106 7.76 -10.16 16.26
C PRO A 106 9.01 -9.42 15.77
N PHE A 107 9.71 -9.94 14.77
CA PHE A 107 10.80 -9.22 14.10
C PHE A 107 10.58 -9.21 12.58
N VAL A 108 11.20 -8.26 11.90
CA VAL A 108 11.01 -8.03 10.46
C VAL A 108 12.17 -8.64 9.69
N VAL A 109 11.88 -9.31 8.58
CA VAL A 109 12.88 -9.85 7.66
C VAL A 109 12.66 -9.28 6.26
N GLY A 110 13.71 -8.72 5.68
CA GLY A 110 13.73 -8.30 4.28
C GLY A 110 14.42 -9.34 3.42
N ARG A 111 13.77 -9.77 2.34
CA ARG A 111 14.26 -10.78 1.40
C ARG A 111 14.27 -10.24 -0.02
N SER A 112 15.25 -10.65 -0.81
CA SER A 112 15.24 -10.38 -2.25
C SER A 112 14.04 -11.06 -2.90
N ALA A 113 13.20 -10.29 -3.60
CA ALA A 113 12.08 -10.83 -4.36
C ALA A 113 12.54 -11.82 -5.44
N ARG A 114 13.69 -11.54 -6.07
CA ARG A 114 14.26 -12.34 -7.15
C ARG A 114 14.90 -13.64 -6.68
N THR A 115 15.62 -13.62 -5.56
CA THR A 115 16.45 -14.76 -5.11
C THR A 115 15.92 -15.46 -3.87
N GLY A 116 15.01 -14.81 -3.14
CA GLY A 116 14.57 -15.28 -1.82
C GLY A 116 15.64 -15.19 -0.73
N ALA A 117 16.83 -14.68 -1.04
CA ALA A 117 17.90 -14.51 -0.07
C ALA A 117 17.51 -13.45 0.96
N ILE A 118 17.75 -13.74 2.24
CA ILE A 118 17.62 -12.76 3.31
C ILE A 118 18.63 -11.65 3.06
N LEU A 119 18.13 -10.43 2.89
CA LEU A 119 18.93 -9.22 2.78
C LEU A 119 19.27 -8.70 4.17
N TRP A 120 18.27 -8.70 5.05
CA TRP A 120 18.41 -8.25 6.43
C TRP A 120 17.33 -8.82 7.35
N SER A 121 17.59 -8.76 8.66
CA SER A 121 16.61 -9.04 9.72
C SER A 121 16.74 -8.03 10.85
N SER A 122 15.61 -7.63 11.45
CA SER A 122 15.59 -6.63 12.50
C SER A 122 15.97 -7.20 13.88
N GLU A 123 16.41 -6.33 14.79
CA GLU A 123 16.26 -6.62 16.23
C GLU A 123 14.76 -6.75 16.55
N PRO A 124 14.36 -7.56 17.56
CA PRO A 124 12.98 -7.55 18.01
C PRO A 124 12.71 -6.16 18.59
N PRO A 125 11.59 -5.52 18.23
CA PRO A 125 11.21 -4.28 18.85
C PRO A 125 10.79 -4.51 20.32
N GLY A 126 10.51 -3.42 21.05
CA GLY A 126 10.03 -3.53 22.44
C GLY A 126 8.72 -4.31 22.54
N THR A 127 8.55 -5.08 23.62
CA THR A 127 7.35 -5.89 23.87
C THR A 127 6.12 -5.02 24.12
N LEU A 128 5.00 -5.38 23.50
CA LEU A 128 3.67 -4.87 23.82
C LEU A 128 2.79 -6.02 24.34
N LEU A 129 1.99 -5.74 25.36
CA LEU A 129 0.94 -6.62 25.88
C LEU A 129 -0.35 -6.39 25.07
N ASP A 130 -1.28 -7.36 25.08
CA ASP A 130 -2.58 -7.28 24.39
C ASP A 130 -2.47 -6.74 22.96
N GLN A 131 -1.44 -7.20 22.24
CA GLN A 131 -1.08 -6.68 20.94
C GLN A 131 -2.06 -7.17 19.88
N ASP A 132 -2.50 -6.25 19.02
CA ASP A 132 -3.19 -6.60 17.77
C ASP A 132 -2.17 -7.20 16.78
N SER A 133 -2.65 -7.89 15.74
CA SER A 133 -1.77 -8.38 14.68
C SER A 133 -0.96 -7.21 14.09
N PRO A 134 0.38 -7.35 13.96
CA PRO A 134 1.19 -6.28 13.41
C PRO A 134 0.81 -6.03 11.96
N GLU A 135 0.94 -4.79 11.50
CA GLU A 135 0.82 -4.46 10.08
C GLU A 135 2.18 -4.10 9.52
N LEU A 136 2.39 -4.47 8.26
CA LEU A 136 3.61 -4.14 7.52
C LEU A 136 3.24 -3.34 6.29
N HIS A 137 3.92 -2.22 6.11
CA HIS A 137 3.70 -1.33 4.98
C HIS A 137 5.04 -0.92 4.38
N VAL A 138 5.05 -0.58 3.09
CA VAL A 138 6.20 0.06 2.46
C VAL A 138 5.79 1.45 1.99
N VAL A 139 6.59 2.44 2.34
CA VAL A 139 6.42 3.82 1.92
C VAL A 139 7.57 4.26 1.03
N ASP A 140 7.25 4.84 -0.12
CA ASP A 140 8.22 5.44 -1.01
C ASP A 140 8.46 6.91 -0.62
N THR A 141 9.63 7.21 -0.07
CA THR A 141 10.05 8.57 0.31
C THR A 141 11.04 9.14 -0.72
N GLU A 142 11.40 10.42 -0.58
CA GLU A 142 12.43 11.02 -1.44
C GLU A 142 13.81 10.38 -1.26
N ALA A 143 14.09 9.87 -0.05
CA ALA A 143 15.34 9.19 0.27
C ALA A 143 15.35 7.69 -0.12
N GLY A 144 14.21 7.16 -0.58
CA GLY A 144 14.05 5.75 -0.91
C GLY A 144 12.86 5.10 -0.18
N GLU A 145 12.74 3.78 -0.34
CA GLU A 145 11.67 3.01 0.29
C GLU A 145 12.01 2.64 1.74
N TYR A 146 11.02 2.77 2.62
CA TYR A 146 11.08 2.34 4.01
C TYR A 146 10.01 1.32 4.30
N VAL A 147 10.37 0.31 5.09
CA VAL A 147 9.42 -0.60 5.71
C VAL A 147 8.94 0.02 7.01
N LEU A 148 7.63 0.02 7.20
CA LEU A 148 6.98 0.46 8.43
C LEU A 148 6.35 -0.76 9.10
N LEU A 149 6.83 -1.10 10.29
CA LEU A 149 6.17 -2.05 11.18
C LEU A 149 5.25 -1.27 12.11
N VAL A 150 3.94 -1.41 11.93
CA VAL A 150 2.92 -0.79 12.78
C VAL A 150 2.42 -1.82 13.78
N ARG A 151 2.48 -1.47 15.06
CA ARG A 151 2.03 -2.32 16.16
C ARG A 151 1.08 -1.53 17.04
N ARG A 152 0.06 -2.21 17.57
CA ARG A 152 -0.90 -1.63 18.51
C ARG A 152 -1.01 -2.57 19.69
N GLY A 153 -0.96 -2.03 20.89
CA GLY A 153 -0.98 -2.82 22.11
C GLY A 153 -0.77 -1.95 23.33
N THR A 154 -0.39 -2.56 24.44
CA THR A 154 -0.23 -1.91 25.73
C THR A 154 1.23 -2.02 26.17
N THR A 155 1.85 -0.92 26.59
CA THR A 155 3.21 -0.95 27.15
C THR A 155 3.22 -1.73 28.47
N PRO A 156 4.28 -2.51 28.77
CA PRO A 156 4.37 -3.21 30.05
C PRO A 156 4.52 -2.22 31.19
N GLU A 157 3.86 -2.50 32.32
CA GLU A 157 4.03 -1.72 33.54
C GLU A 157 5.47 -1.86 34.07
N SER A 158 6.07 -0.75 34.50
CA SER A 158 7.43 -0.79 35.06
C SER A 158 7.62 0.19 36.23
N GLY A 159 7.73 -0.35 37.44
CA GLY A 159 7.96 0.41 38.66
C GLY A 159 6.83 1.40 38.96
N ARG A 160 7.01 2.67 38.57
CA ARG A 160 6.02 3.75 38.74
C ARG A 160 5.33 4.16 37.42
N VAL A 161 5.74 3.59 36.29
CA VAL A 161 5.16 3.87 34.97
C VAL A 161 4.00 2.90 34.75
N ARG A 162 2.78 3.44 34.66
CA ARG A 162 1.58 2.65 34.36
C ARG A 162 1.62 2.17 32.92
N ALA A 163 1.02 1.00 32.69
CA ALA A 163 0.74 0.49 31.36
C ALA A 163 -0.13 1.50 30.57
N GLN A 164 0.17 1.69 29.29
CA GLN A 164 -0.55 2.61 28.41
C GLN A 164 -0.80 1.95 27.07
N ARG A 165 -2.00 2.13 26.50
CA ARG A 165 -2.26 1.72 25.12
C ARG A 165 -1.54 2.66 24.15
N VAL A 166 -0.83 2.08 23.18
CA VAL A 166 -0.01 2.83 22.22
C VAL A 166 -0.17 2.30 20.79
N VAL A 167 0.03 3.21 19.83
CA VAL A 167 0.41 2.88 18.46
C VAL A 167 1.92 3.09 18.34
N SER A 168 2.64 2.03 18.01
CA SER A 168 4.10 2.03 17.85
C SER A 168 4.46 1.76 16.39
N ILE A 169 5.34 2.56 15.82
CA ILE A 169 5.74 2.48 14.41
C ILE A 169 7.25 2.52 14.31
N ASP A 170 7.82 1.48 13.73
CA ASP A 170 9.26 1.32 13.50
C ASP A 170 9.56 1.41 12.00
N ALA A 171 10.46 2.32 11.61
CA ALA A 171 10.85 2.53 10.21
C ALA A 171 12.24 1.95 9.91
N TYR A 172 12.30 0.99 8.99
CA TYR A 172 13.52 0.33 8.53
C TYR A 172 13.81 0.69 7.07
N PRO A 173 15.04 1.09 6.71
CA PRO A 173 15.38 1.32 5.33
C PRO A 173 15.38 -0.02 4.57
N THR A 174 14.72 -0.07 3.41
CA THR A 174 14.69 -1.29 2.59
C THR A 174 16.07 -1.73 2.11
N THR A 175 17.02 -0.79 2.05
CA THR A 175 18.43 -0.98 1.69
C THR A 175 19.31 -1.45 2.86
N ALA A 176 18.73 -1.74 4.03
CA ALA A 176 19.47 -2.31 5.14
C ALA A 176 20.15 -3.63 4.75
N SER A 177 21.16 -4.04 5.52
CA SER A 177 21.85 -5.31 5.34
C SER A 177 22.26 -5.92 6.67
N GLY A 178 22.31 -7.26 6.72
CA GLY A 178 22.77 -8.02 7.88
C GLY A 178 21.69 -8.27 8.94
N THR A 179 22.12 -8.75 10.10
CA THR A 179 21.22 -9.16 11.20
C THR A 179 21.18 -8.11 12.31
N GLY A 180 20.04 -7.99 12.99
CA GLY A 180 19.91 -7.05 14.09
C GLY A 180 19.83 -5.61 13.60
N VAL A 181 19.19 -5.40 12.45
CA VAL A 181 18.93 -4.05 11.94
C VAL A 181 18.00 -3.33 12.91
N ARG A 182 18.45 -2.19 13.41
CA ARG A 182 17.64 -1.30 14.23
C ARG A 182 16.77 -0.40 13.36
N PRO A 183 15.58 -0.02 13.82
CA PRO A 183 14.80 0.98 13.11
C PRO A 183 15.58 2.29 13.05
N THR A 184 15.61 2.91 11.87
CA THR A 184 16.21 4.24 11.71
C THR A 184 15.41 5.33 12.40
N ARG A 185 14.09 5.14 12.51
CA ARG A 185 13.18 6.01 13.25
C ARG A 185 12.14 5.17 13.98
N HIS A 186 11.73 5.67 15.12
CA HIS A 186 10.69 5.11 15.95
C HIS A 186 9.68 6.20 16.28
N PHE A 187 8.41 5.84 16.27
CA PHE A 187 7.31 6.69 16.69
C PHE A 187 6.41 5.91 17.62
N GLU A 188 6.06 6.53 18.74
CA GLU A 188 5.09 5.98 19.67
C GLU A 188 4.11 7.07 20.05
N ARG A 189 2.82 6.72 20.01
CA ARG A 189 1.75 7.61 20.40
C ARG A 189 0.81 6.87 21.33
N GLN A 190 0.59 7.44 22.51
CA GLN A 190 -0.47 7.02 23.41
C GLN A 190 -1.83 7.24 22.74
N VAL A 191 -2.69 6.23 22.85
CA VAL A 191 -4.10 6.28 22.46
C VAL A 191 -4.95 5.99 23.70
N GLU A 192 -6.19 6.46 23.72
CA GLU A 192 -7.05 6.20 24.89
C GLU A 192 -7.42 4.69 24.95
N ASP A 193 -7.68 4.17 26.16
CA ASP A 193 -7.84 2.72 26.38
C ASP A 193 -9.03 2.10 25.61
N ASN A 194 -10.03 2.91 25.26
CA ASN A 194 -11.18 2.53 24.45
C ASN A 194 -10.94 2.69 22.93
N GLU A 195 -9.83 3.27 22.50
CA GLU A 195 -9.50 3.52 21.10
C GLU A 195 -8.74 2.36 20.46
N ARG A 196 -9.35 1.17 20.42
CA ARG A 196 -8.91 0.13 19.46
C ARG A 196 -8.98 0.62 18.01
N ASP A 197 -9.77 1.67 17.77
CA ASP A 197 -10.07 2.22 16.45
C ASP A 197 -9.14 3.38 16.03
N ALA A 198 -7.98 3.56 16.67
CA ALA A 198 -6.97 4.49 16.19
C ALA A 198 -6.57 4.11 14.75
N THR A 199 -6.79 5.03 13.82
CA THR A 199 -6.56 4.76 12.39
C THR A 199 -5.14 5.18 11.99
N VAL A 200 -4.46 4.31 11.26
CA VAL A 200 -3.12 4.58 10.73
C VAL A 200 -3.23 4.65 9.21
N ARG A 201 -2.96 5.83 8.64
CA ARG A 201 -3.03 6.09 7.21
C ARG A 201 -1.63 6.40 6.69
N ILE A 202 -1.14 5.56 5.79
CA ILE A 202 0.21 5.68 5.23
C ILE A 202 0.13 6.23 3.82
N GLY A 203 1.03 7.15 3.51
CA GLY A 203 1.23 7.69 2.16
C GLY A 203 2.66 8.18 1.96
N ASP A 204 2.97 8.68 0.78
CA ASP A 204 4.36 8.95 0.35
C ASP A 204 5.03 10.18 1.02
N ALA A 205 4.29 10.93 1.84
CA ALA A 205 4.83 11.98 2.72
C ALA A 205 4.93 11.59 4.20
N GLY A 206 4.42 10.41 4.59
CA GLY A 206 4.55 9.92 5.95
C GLY A 206 3.36 9.11 6.44
N VAL A 207 3.20 9.08 7.76
CA VAL A 207 2.17 8.30 8.45
C VAL A 207 1.28 9.21 9.26
N LEU A 208 -0.01 9.21 8.96
CA LEU A 208 -1.01 9.92 9.74
C LEU A 208 -1.64 8.96 10.74
N VAL A 209 -1.43 9.21 12.03
CA VAL A 209 -2.08 8.48 13.11
C VAL A 209 -3.20 9.35 13.66
N SER A 210 -4.44 8.91 13.47
CA SER A 210 -5.64 9.61 13.90
C SER A 210 -6.30 8.90 15.08
N PRO A 211 -6.71 9.63 16.13
CA PRO A 211 -7.47 9.06 17.23
C PRO A 211 -8.83 8.56 16.74
N ALA A 212 -9.54 7.80 17.58
CA ALA A 212 -10.90 7.41 17.27
C ALA A 212 -11.80 8.66 17.31
N THR A 213 -12.70 8.79 16.34
CA THR A 213 -13.53 9.99 16.21
C THR A 213 -14.78 9.97 17.10
N SER A 214 -14.72 9.34 18.28
CA SER A 214 -15.91 9.13 19.13
C SER A 214 -16.25 10.33 20.01
N THR A 215 -15.31 11.25 20.25
CA THR A 215 -15.50 12.41 21.12
C THR A 215 -15.93 13.65 20.34
N ALA A 216 -16.62 14.58 21.02
CA ALA A 216 -17.08 15.84 20.42
C ALA A 216 -15.92 16.72 19.93
N THR A 217 -14.76 16.60 20.59
CA THR A 217 -13.51 17.30 20.28
C THR A 217 -12.38 16.27 20.27
N PRO A 218 -12.20 15.52 19.16
CA PRO A 218 -11.13 14.53 19.09
C PRO A 218 -9.76 15.23 19.19
N PRO A 219 -8.77 14.60 19.83
CA PRO A 219 -7.41 15.14 19.81
C PRO A 219 -6.91 15.28 18.35
N PRO A 220 -5.89 16.12 18.09
CA PRO A 220 -5.34 16.22 16.75
C PRO A 220 -4.81 14.85 16.28
N SER A 221 -4.89 14.60 14.97
CA SER A 221 -4.08 13.56 14.35
C SER A 221 -2.62 13.98 14.36
N VAL A 222 -1.71 13.02 14.32
CA VAL A 222 -0.27 13.29 14.24
C VAL A 222 0.22 12.76 12.91
N LEU A 223 0.77 13.66 12.10
CA LEU A 223 1.52 13.30 10.90
C LEU A 223 2.98 13.10 11.30
N TRP A 224 3.47 11.88 11.16
CA TRP A 224 4.86 11.50 11.40
C TRP A 224 5.61 11.26 10.10
N ASN A 225 6.81 11.84 9.99
CA ASN A 225 7.71 11.65 8.86
C ASN A 225 8.72 10.53 9.18
N PRO A 226 8.68 9.37 8.49
CA PRO A 226 9.56 8.23 8.78
C PRO A 226 11.02 8.46 8.39
N LEU A 227 11.34 9.49 7.59
CA LEU A 227 12.71 9.85 7.22
C LEU A 227 13.36 10.75 8.29
N THR A 228 12.65 11.78 8.74
CA THR A 228 13.20 12.78 9.67
C THR A 228 12.88 12.47 11.12
N GLY A 229 11.84 11.68 11.39
CA GLY A 229 11.26 11.50 12.72
C GLY A 229 10.38 12.67 13.17
N ALA A 230 10.25 13.72 12.36
CA ALA A 230 9.46 14.90 12.72
C ALA A 230 7.97 14.57 12.80
N THR A 231 7.27 15.22 13.73
CA THR A 231 5.82 15.11 13.92
C THR A 231 5.16 16.47 13.76
N THR A 232 3.99 16.49 13.13
CA THR A 232 3.15 17.68 13.01
C THR A 232 1.72 17.33 13.39
N ASP A 233 1.11 18.15 14.25
CA ASP A 233 -0.31 18.02 14.55
C ASP A 233 -1.16 18.45 13.37
N VAL A 234 -2.16 17.64 13.05
CA VAL A 234 -3.14 17.86 11.99
C VAL A 234 -4.51 17.75 12.61
N ALA A 235 -5.42 18.67 12.33
CA ALA A 235 -6.81 18.54 12.77
C ALA A 235 -7.37 17.19 12.30
N ALA A 236 -7.77 16.33 13.24
CA ALA A 236 -8.23 14.97 12.91
C ALA A 236 -9.49 15.00 12.06
N VAL A 237 -10.40 15.88 12.45
CA VAL A 237 -11.64 16.19 11.77
C VAL A 237 -11.92 17.66 11.99
N THR A 238 -12.25 18.42 10.94
CA THR A 238 -12.82 19.76 11.11
C THR A 238 -14.30 19.71 10.83
N LYS A 239 -15.10 20.21 11.77
CA LYS A 239 -16.53 20.44 11.59
C LYS A 239 -16.75 21.91 11.28
N ALA A 240 -17.55 22.18 10.27
CA ALA A 240 -17.92 23.53 9.91
C ALA A 240 -19.38 23.59 9.49
N THR A 241 -19.96 24.77 9.58
CA THR A 241 -21.28 25.08 9.04
C THR A 241 -21.08 25.57 7.61
N ALA A 242 -21.74 24.94 6.63
CA ALA A 242 -21.66 25.32 5.23
C ALA A 242 -23.05 25.58 4.64
N THR A 243 -23.10 26.37 3.57
CA THR A 243 -24.30 26.53 2.74
C THR A 243 -24.43 25.31 1.85
N CYS A 244 -25.51 24.55 2.00
CA CYS A 244 -25.79 23.41 1.14
C CYS A 244 -26.56 23.88 -0.12
N PRO A 245 -26.21 23.43 -1.34
CA PRO A 245 -26.75 23.98 -2.60
C PRO A 245 -28.28 24.00 -2.73
N GLU A 246 -29.00 23.12 -2.03
CA GLU A 246 -30.47 22.99 -2.12
C GLU A 246 -31.17 23.14 -0.76
N ARG A 247 -30.47 23.62 0.27
CA ARG A 247 -31.05 23.81 1.60
C ARG A 247 -31.09 25.28 1.98
N THR A 248 -32.23 25.69 2.51
CA THR A 248 -32.40 27.03 3.12
C THR A 248 -31.72 27.12 4.48
N SER A 249 -31.49 25.99 5.14
CA SER A 249 -30.74 25.88 6.40
C SER A 249 -29.29 25.47 6.13
N PRO A 250 -28.31 25.99 6.89
CA PRO A 250 -26.94 25.53 6.77
C PRO A 250 -26.82 24.06 7.20
N CYS A 251 -25.87 23.35 6.60
CA CYS A 251 -25.54 21.97 6.90
C CYS A 251 -24.21 21.88 7.66
N GLN A 252 -24.09 20.86 8.52
CA GLN A 252 -22.79 20.53 9.11
C GLN A 252 -21.97 19.79 8.06
N VAL A 253 -20.70 20.16 7.90
CA VAL A 253 -19.73 19.46 7.08
C VAL A 253 -18.58 18.98 7.93
N THR A 254 -18.10 17.79 7.59
CA THR A 254 -17.02 17.08 8.26
C THR A 254 -15.89 16.90 7.25
N THR A 255 -14.75 17.55 7.49
CA THR A 255 -13.52 17.32 6.71
C THR A 255 -12.68 16.26 7.40
N ARG A 256 -12.26 15.24 6.65
CA ARG A 256 -11.40 14.14 7.12
C ARG A 256 -10.12 14.11 6.32
N MET A 257 -9.03 13.77 6.99
CA MET A 257 -7.73 13.56 6.38
C MET A 257 -7.62 12.10 5.94
N LEU A 258 -7.50 11.88 4.63
CA LEU A 258 -7.52 10.54 4.02
C LEU A 258 -6.13 9.96 3.84
N ARG A 259 -5.15 10.77 3.44
CA ARG A 259 -3.79 10.28 3.19
C ARG A 259 -2.77 11.43 3.14
N PRO A 260 -1.63 11.33 3.85
CA PRO A 260 -0.53 12.25 3.64
C PRO A 260 0.13 11.97 2.29
N THR A 261 0.29 12.99 1.45
CA THR A 261 0.98 12.87 0.16
C THR A 261 2.10 13.88 0.03
N ARG A 262 3.06 13.66 -0.89
CA ARG A 262 4.10 14.67 -1.20
C ARG A 262 3.53 15.99 -1.69
N ALA A 263 2.35 15.97 -2.30
CA ALA A 263 1.64 17.19 -2.66
C ALA A 263 1.04 17.90 -1.44
N GLY A 264 0.80 17.21 -0.32
CA GLY A 264 0.14 17.72 0.88
C GLY A 264 -0.87 16.70 1.42
N MET A 265 -1.69 17.12 2.38
CA MET A 265 -2.70 16.23 2.95
C MET A 265 -3.89 16.10 1.99
N LEU A 266 -4.17 14.87 1.54
CA LEU A 266 -5.44 14.58 0.85
C LEU A 266 -6.55 14.58 1.89
N SER A 267 -7.53 15.45 1.68
CA SER A 267 -8.70 15.60 2.54
C SER A 267 -9.99 15.38 1.76
N GLN A 268 -11.03 14.96 2.47
CA GLN A 268 -12.39 14.86 1.94
C GLN A 268 -13.37 15.51 2.91
N THR A 269 -14.22 16.39 2.40
CA THR A 269 -15.27 17.08 3.12
C THR A 269 -16.62 16.50 2.71
N THR A 270 -17.38 16.04 3.69
CA THR A 270 -18.73 15.51 3.49
C THR A 270 -19.72 16.23 4.39
N SER A 271 -20.90 16.60 3.89
CA SER A 271 -21.97 17.07 4.78
C SER A 271 -22.55 15.93 5.62
N ASP A 272 -22.75 16.19 6.91
CA ASP A 272 -23.43 15.31 7.86
C ASP A 272 -24.94 15.33 7.55
N GLU A 273 -25.36 14.56 6.56
CA GLU A 273 -26.75 14.10 6.49
C GLU A 273 -26.81 12.58 6.37
N VAL A 274 -27.29 12.01 7.48
CA VAL A 274 -28.14 10.83 7.60
C VAL A 274 -27.80 9.73 6.62
N SER A 275 -26.95 8.83 7.11
CA SER A 275 -26.98 7.38 6.83
C SER A 275 -28.33 6.98 6.24
N SER A 276 -28.38 6.91 4.92
CA SER A 276 -29.53 6.40 4.22
C SER A 276 -29.58 4.91 4.54
N SER A 277 -30.48 4.52 5.45
CA SER A 277 -30.99 3.15 5.52
C SER A 277 -31.53 2.66 4.15
N SER A 278 -31.61 3.56 3.15
CA SER A 278 -31.96 3.28 1.76
C SER A 278 -30.77 3.15 0.79
N GLY A 279 -29.51 3.25 1.25
CA GLY A 279 -28.32 3.05 0.40
C GLY A 279 -28.17 4.04 -0.76
N ARG A 280 -28.93 5.14 -0.80
CA ARG A 280 -28.83 6.16 -1.86
C ARG A 280 -27.67 7.11 -1.58
N LEU A 281 -26.90 7.42 -2.62
CA LEU A 281 -25.99 8.55 -2.62
C LEU A 281 -26.82 9.83 -2.45
N CYS A 282 -26.51 10.59 -1.39
CA CYS A 282 -27.17 11.86 -1.10
C CYS A 282 -26.92 12.86 -2.24
N LYS A 283 -28.00 13.28 -2.91
CA LYS A 283 -27.95 14.21 -4.05
C LYS A 283 -27.55 15.63 -3.65
N ASP A 284 -27.88 16.01 -2.42
CA ASP A 284 -27.73 17.40 -1.93
C ASP A 284 -26.56 17.58 -0.96
N CYS A 285 -25.71 16.54 -0.87
CA CYS A 285 -24.60 16.55 0.07
C CYS A 285 -23.39 17.25 -0.52
N VAL A 286 -22.70 18.03 0.32
CA VAL A 286 -21.37 18.51 0.01
C VAL A 286 -20.44 17.30 -0.05
N ARG A 287 -19.76 17.11 -1.18
CA ARG A 287 -18.70 16.13 -1.37
C ARG A 287 -17.53 16.81 -2.06
N GLU A 288 -16.62 17.29 -1.24
CA GLU A 288 -15.41 17.92 -1.74
C GLU A 288 -14.20 17.06 -1.38
N PHE A 289 -13.18 17.08 -2.21
CA PHE A 289 -11.89 16.49 -1.88
C PHE A 289 -10.78 17.32 -2.52
N GLY A 290 -9.55 17.12 -2.06
CA GLY A 290 -8.41 17.77 -2.67
C GLY A 290 -7.19 17.76 -1.76
N ILE A 291 -6.16 18.46 -2.21
CA ILE A 291 -4.96 18.66 -1.41
C ILE A 291 -5.12 19.94 -0.59
N SER A 292 -5.14 19.79 0.73
CA SER A 292 -5.32 20.88 1.69
C SER A 292 -4.39 22.05 1.39
N GLY A 293 -4.97 23.24 1.16
CA GLY A 293 -4.24 24.47 0.86
C GLY A 293 -3.71 24.62 -0.57
N LYS A 294 -3.97 23.66 -1.47
CA LYS A 294 -3.52 23.73 -2.88
C LYS A 294 -4.66 23.79 -3.88
N TRP A 295 -5.53 22.79 -3.87
CA TRP A 295 -6.63 22.70 -4.83
C TRP A 295 -7.78 21.88 -4.23
N SER A 296 -8.99 22.09 -4.75
CA SER A 296 -10.20 21.36 -4.35
C SER A 296 -10.99 20.90 -5.57
N SER A 297 -11.73 19.81 -5.40
CA SER A 297 -12.58 19.17 -6.41
C SER A 297 -13.59 20.15 -7.00
N VAL A 298 -14.05 21.15 -6.23
CA VAL A 298 -14.95 22.20 -6.70
C VAL A 298 -14.36 22.99 -7.87
N ASN A 299 -13.04 23.21 -7.85
CA ASN A 299 -12.34 24.03 -8.85
C ASN A 299 -11.78 23.21 -10.01
N VAL A 300 -11.69 21.89 -9.85
CA VAL A 300 -11.09 20.98 -10.85
C VAL A 300 -12.06 19.93 -11.36
N ALA A 301 -13.33 20.03 -11.00
CA ALA A 301 -14.38 19.15 -11.47
C ALA A 301 -14.45 19.18 -13.00
N PRO A 302 -14.56 18.01 -13.66
CA PRO A 302 -14.91 17.95 -15.06
C PRO A 302 -16.22 18.68 -15.35
N ALA A 303 -16.34 19.24 -16.56
CA ALA A 303 -17.54 19.96 -16.98
C ALA A 303 -18.80 19.11 -16.78
N ASP A 304 -19.85 19.73 -16.24
CA ASP A 304 -21.15 19.13 -15.93
C ASP A 304 -21.16 17.99 -14.89
N GLN A 305 -20.03 17.67 -14.24
CA GLN A 305 -19.93 16.57 -13.28
C GLN A 305 -19.38 17.06 -11.93
N PRO A 306 -20.19 17.82 -11.17
CA PRO A 306 -19.73 18.48 -9.95
C PRO A 306 -19.58 17.54 -8.75
N MET A 307 -20.12 16.31 -8.84
CA MET A 307 -20.10 15.35 -7.75
C MET A 307 -18.95 14.37 -7.96
N GLY A 308 -18.11 14.18 -6.93
CA GLY A 308 -17.03 13.21 -7.04
C GLY A 308 -16.50 12.68 -5.72
N ILE A 309 -15.72 11.59 -5.81
CA ILE A 309 -14.97 11.02 -4.70
C ILE A 309 -13.53 10.67 -5.12
N PRO A 310 -12.54 10.81 -4.21
CA PRO A 310 -11.22 10.28 -4.45
C PRO A 310 -11.25 8.75 -4.30
N LEU A 311 -10.71 8.03 -5.27
CA LEU A 311 -10.65 6.57 -5.24
C LEU A 311 -9.31 6.05 -4.72
N GLY A 312 -8.21 6.73 -5.03
CA GLY A 312 -6.87 6.31 -4.62
C GLY A 312 -5.78 7.23 -5.16
N THR A 313 -4.58 7.16 -4.59
CA THR A 313 -3.42 7.96 -5.02
C THR A 313 -2.21 7.10 -5.35
N THR A 314 -1.39 7.60 -6.27
CA THR A 314 0.02 7.22 -6.45
C THR A 314 0.91 8.35 -5.91
N SER A 315 2.22 8.30 -6.15
CA SER A 315 3.12 9.41 -5.78
C SER A 315 2.96 10.67 -6.64
N THR A 316 2.21 10.58 -7.75
CA THR A 316 2.09 11.67 -8.75
C THR A 316 0.67 11.92 -9.22
N ALA A 317 -0.24 10.97 -8.99
CA ALA A 317 -1.60 11.05 -9.50
C ALA A 317 -2.65 10.75 -8.42
N LEU A 318 -3.82 11.36 -8.57
CA LEU A 318 -5.04 10.99 -7.88
C LEU A 318 -6.03 10.41 -8.88
N VAL A 319 -6.57 9.22 -8.58
CA VAL A 319 -7.70 8.65 -9.31
C VAL A 319 -8.98 9.08 -8.61
N ALA A 320 -9.92 9.63 -9.37
CA ALA A 320 -11.21 10.08 -8.86
C ALA A 320 -12.37 9.58 -9.74
N LEU A 321 -13.55 9.54 -9.14
CA LEU A 321 -14.81 9.23 -9.79
C LEU A 321 -15.70 10.46 -9.77
N TRP A 322 -16.34 10.78 -10.90
CA TRP A 322 -17.23 11.92 -11.06
C TRP A 322 -18.56 11.55 -11.69
N TRP A 323 -19.61 12.29 -11.35
CA TRP A 323 -20.96 12.12 -11.91
C TRP A 323 -21.77 13.42 -11.85
N LYS A 324 -22.87 13.45 -12.61
CA LYS A 324 -23.85 14.53 -12.60
C LYS A 324 -24.78 14.42 -11.38
N ARG A 325 -25.37 15.52 -10.92
CA ARG A 325 -26.27 15.51 -9.74
C ARG A 325 -27.54 14.68 -9.94
N ASP A 326 -28.03 14.60 -11.17
CA ASP A 326 -29.23 13.85 -11.52
C ASP A 326 -28.97 12.33 -11.61
N GLN A 327 -27.71 11.93 -11.81
CA GLN A 327 -27.26 10.53 -11.89
C GLN A 327 -27.10 9.88 -10.51
N ASP A 328 -27.30 8.56 -10.50
CA ASP A 328 -27.09 7.67 -9.36
C ASP A 328 -26.14 6.53 -9.75
N PRO A 329 -24.81 6.69 -9.53
CA PRO A 329 -23.81 5.69 -9.87
C PRO A 329 -24.09 4.27 -9.33
N LEU A 330 -24.83 4.14 -8.23
CA LEU A 330 -25.21 2.85 -7.65
C LEU A 330 -26.26 2.10 -8.49
N LYS A 331 -26.93 2.78 -9.42
CA LYS A 331 -27.91 2.20 -10.35
C LYS A 331 -27.32 1.86 -11.72
N GLY A 332 -26.00 1.96 -11.85
CA GLY A 332 -25.30 1.74 -13.12
C GLY A 332 -25.33 2.94 -14.07
N ASP A 333 -25.72 4.13 -13.59
CA ASP A 333 -25.60 5.34 -14.39
C ASP A 333 -24.13 5.60 -14.77
N PRO A 334 -23.85 6.10 -16.00
CA PRO A 334 -22.49 6.38 -16.42
C PRO A 334 -21.79 7.38 -15.51
N VAL A 335 -20.57 7.06 -15.12
CA VAL A 335 -19.65 7.92 -14.36
C VAL A 335 -18.43 8.26 -15.21
N LEU A 336 -17.66 9.25 -14.78
CA LEU A 336 -16.36 9.57 -15.36
C LEU A 336 -15.27 9.21 -14.37
N TYR A 337 -14.39 8.32 -14.78
CA TYR A 337 -13.13 8.09 -14.10
C TYR A 337 -12.12 9.13 -14.61
N THR A 338 -11.39 9.75 -13.68
CA THR A 338 -10.34 10.70 -14.02
C THR A 338 -9.04 10.34 -13.32
N VAL A 339 -7.94 10.70 -13.97
CA VAL A 339 -6.63 10.79 -13.33
C VAL A 339 -6.26 12.26 -13.27
N HIS A 340 -6.06 12.77 -12.07
CA HIS A 340 -5.59 14.13 -11.82
C HIS A 340 -4.10 14.12 -11.49
N ASP A 341 -3.38 15.14 -11.92
CA ASP A 341 -2.08 15.48 -11.34
C ASP A 341 -2.28 15.78 -9.85
N LEU A 342 -1.52 15.10 -8.99
CA LEU A 342 -1.72 15.17 -7.55
C LEU A 342 -1.40 16.57 -6.99
N GLY A 343 -0.41 17.26 -7.58
CA GLY A 343 0.05 18.57 -7.10
C GLY A 343 -0.90 19.71 -7.41
N THR A 344 -1.53 19.68 -8.58
CA THR A 344 -2.31 20.78 -9.15
C THR A 344 -3.81 20.50 -9.23
N GLY A 345 -4.20 19.22 -9.22
CA GLY A 345 -5.57 18.78 -9.45
C GLY A 345 -6.00 18.85 -10.91
N THR A 346 -5.12 19.22 -11.85
CA THR A 346 -5.44 19.23 -13.28
C THR A 346 -5.75 17.80 -13.76
N VAL A 347 -6.83 17.63 -14.53
CA VAL A 347 -7.15 16.35 -15.17
C VAL A 347 -6.08 16.03 -16.23
N ILE A 348 -5.36 14.92 -16.06
CA ILE A 348 -4.40 14.37 -17.03
C ILE A 348 -5.16 13.61 -18.12
N THR A 349 -6.11 12.76 -17.72
CA THR A 349 -6.95 11.98 -18.62
C THR A 349 -8.26 11.62 -17.93
N SER A 350 -9.28 11.33 -18.74
CA SER A 350 -10.58 10.86 -18.26
C SER A 350 -11.18 9.81 -19.20
N VAL A 351 -12.09 9.00 -18.68
CA VAL A 351 -12.82 8.00 -19.46
C VAL A 351 -14.17 7.71 -18.79
N SER A 352 -15.23 7.62 -19.58
CA SER A 352 -16.57 7.28 -19.09
C SER A 352 -16.74 5.77 -18.95
N CYS A 353 -17.44 5.36 -17.90
CA CYS A 353 -17.59 3.95 -17.54
C CYS A 353 -18.76 3.74 -16.57
N THR A 354 -19.13 2.50 -16.32
CA THR A 354 -20.04 2.15 -15.21
C THR A 354 -19.23 2.02 -13.91
N ALA A 355 -19.76 2.55 -12.80
CA ALA A 355 -19.12 2.40 -11.49
C ALA A 355 -19.33 0.99 -10.94
N PHE A 356 -18.36 0.48 -10.19
CA PHE A 356 -18.59 -0.65 -9.30
C PHE A 356 -19.27 -0.15 -8.01
N PRO A 357 -20.41 -0.73 -7.61
CA PRO A 357 -21.12 -0.32 -6.38
C PRO A 357 -20.22 -0.33 -5.14
N ASP A 358 -19.33 -1.31 -5.03
CA ASP A 358 -18.42 -1.48 -3.89
C ASP A 358 -17.41 -0.33 -3.72
N LEU A 359 -17.11 0.41 -4.80
CA LEU A 359 -16.21 1.56 -4.74
C LEU A 359 -16.89 2.79 -4.12
N LEU A 360 -18.21 2.86 -4.19
CA LEU A 360 -19.01 4.01 -3.74
C LEU A 360 -19.42 3.90 -2.27
N ASN A 361 -19.47 2.67 -1.74
CA ASN A 361 -19.89 2.38 -0.36
C ASN A 361 -18.78 2.60 0.68
N LYS A 362 -17.52 2.70 0.26
CA LYS A 362 -16.37 2.92 1.16
C LYS A 362 -16.07 4.42 1.29
N THR A 363 -16.60 5.05 2.34
CA THR A 363 -16.45 6.51 2.56
C THR A 363 -15.42 6.86 3.63
N LYS A 364 -14.88 5.88 4.37
CA LYS A 364 -13.92 6.11 5.47
C LYS A 364 -12.45 6.02 5.03
N GLU A 365 -12.22 5.41 3.87
CA GLU A 365 -10.89 5.10 3.32
C GLU A 365 -10.94 5.21 1.79
N LEU A 366 -9.76 5.27 1.17
CA LEU A 366 -9.64 5.23 -0.28
C LEU A 366 -9.98 3.80 -0.77
N PRO A 367 -10.99 3.64 -1.63
CA PRO A 367 -11.48 2.32 -2.04
C PRO A 367 -10.49 1.53 -2.90
N LEU A 368 -9.52 2.21 -3.55
CA LEU A 368 -8.54 1.60 -4.43
C LEU A 368 -7.12 1.80 -3.92
N VAL A 369 -6.26 0.85 -4.30
CA VAL A 369 -4.80 0.96 -4.21
C VAL A 369 -4.25 1.01 -5.63
N PRO A 370 -4.15 2.20 -6.26
CA PRO A 370 -3.59 2.33 -7.60
C PRO A 370 -2.15 1.82 -7.64
N THR A 371 -1.79 1.16 -8.73
CA THR A 371 -0.41 0.75 -9.02
C THR A 371 0.13 1.50 -10.21
N THR A 372 1.39 1.89 -10.13
CA THR A 372 2.12 2.50 -11.26
C THR A 372 3.04 1.48 -11.88
N SER A 373 3.24 1.59 -13.20
CA SER A 373 4.36 0.90 -13.84
C SER A 373 5.68 1.37 -13.21
N PRO A 374 6.75 0.54 -13.21
CA PRO A 374 8.06 0.94 -12.67
C PRO A 374 8.58 2.30 -13.19
N ASN A 375 8.38 2.60 -14.47
CA ASN A 375 8.73 3.87 -15.10
C ASN A 375 7.73 5.02 -14.83
N LYS A 376 6.66 4.75 -14.06
CA LYS A 376 5.59 5.67 -13.66
C LYS A 376 4.75 6.24 -14.82
N ARG A 377 4.90 5.72 -16.03
CA ARG A 377 4.12 6.16 -17.21
C ARG A 377 2.67 5.70 -17.15
N TYR A 378 2.43 4.49 -16.64
CA TYR A 378 1.11 3.89 -16.62
C TYR A 378 0.57 3.75 -15.20
N VAL A 379 -0.75 3.84 -15.07
CA VAL A 379 -1.47 3.62 -13.81
C VAL A 379 -2.56 2.58 -14.05
N ALA A 380 -2.67 1.61 -13.15
CA ALA A 380 -3.82 0.72 -13.02
C ALA A 380 -4.53 1.00 -11.69
N ALA A 381 -5.84 1.17 -11.71
CA ALA A 381 -6.64 1.48 -10.53
C ALA A 381 -8.06 0.91 -10.67
N GLY A 382 -8.26 -0.33 -10.21
CA GLY A 382 -9.55 -1.00 -10.36
C GLY A 382 -9.87 -1.14 -11.86
N PRO A 383 -11.00 -0.61 -12.37
CA PRO A 383 -11.32 -0.76 -13.78
C PRO A 383 -10.63 0.21 -14.72
N LEU A 384 -9.94 1.20 -14.17
CA LEU A 384 -9.24 2.22 -14.93
C LEU A 384 -7.79 1.80 -15.18
N VAL A 385 -7.35 1.92 -16.42
CA VAL A 385 -5.93 1.89 -16.77
C VAL A 385 -5.60 3.11 -17.64
N ALA A 386 -4.51 3.80 -17.35
CA ALA A 386 -4.13 5.04 -18.02
C ALA A 386 -2.67 5.08 -18.47
N ASP A 387 -2.42 5.66 -19.64
CA ASP A 387 -1.12 6.19 -20.07
C ASP A 387 -1.06 7.68 -19.73
N LEU A 388 -0.33 8.02 -18.68
CA LEU A 388 -0.22 9.39 -18.18
C LEU A 388 0.50 10.30 -19.17
N SER A 389 1.44 9.76 -19.95
CA SER A 389 2.22 10.55 -20.91
C SER A 389 1.42 10.87 -22.17
N ALA A 390 0.58 9.93 -22.62
CA ALA A 390 -0.26 10.10 -23.79
C ALA A 390 -1.60 10.78 -23.46
N GLY A 391 -1.92 11.00 -22.18
CA GLY A 391 -3.23 11.53 -21.75
C GLY A 391 -4.38 10.62 -22.18
N ARG A 392 -4.19 9.30 -22.12
CA ARG A 392 -5.18 8.30 -22.54
C ARG A 392 -5.56 7.40 -21.39
N ALA A 393 -6.83 7.02 -21.33
CA ALA A 393 -7.34 6.05 -20.39
C ALA A 393 -8.29 5.06 -21.07
N VAL A 394 -8.33 3.85 -20.51
CA VAL A 394 -9.27 2.79 -20.85
C VAL A 394 -9.97 2.41 -19.54
N CYS A 395 -11.28 2.23 -19.58
CA CYS A 395 -12.04 1.68 -18.46
C CYS A 395 -12.80 0.43 -18.90
N LEU A 396 -12.72 -0.60 -18.06
CA LEU A 396 -13.42 -1.87 -18.24
C LEU A 396 -14.31 -2.13 -17.03
N GLY A 397 -15.28 -1.24 -16.84
CA GLY A 397 -16.36 -1.40 -15.87
C GLY A 397 -17.37 -2.46 -16.30
N PRO A 398 -18.31 -2.82 -15.42
CA PRO A 398 -19.36 -3.78 -15.75
C PRO A 398 -20.34 -3.17 -16.77
N ASP A 399 -20.82 -3.98 -17.69
CA ASP A 399 -21.93 -3.66 -18.59
C ASP A 399 -22.87 -4.86 -18.75
N GLU A 400 -23.86 -4.78 -19.65
CA GLU A 400 -24.82 -5.85 -19.89
C GLU A 400 -24.18 -7.17 -20.36
N LYS A 401 -22.96 -7.12 -20.91
CA LYS A 401 -22.25 -8.25 -21.55
C LYS A 401 -20.97 -8.65 -20.82
N LEU A 402 -20.34 -7.74 -20.09
CA LEU A 402 -19.02 -7.91 -19.48
C LEU A 402 -19.10 -7.66 -17.97
N LYS A 403 -18.52 -8.58 -17.19
CA LYS A 403 -18.52 -8.51 -15.71
C LYS A 403 -17.59 -7.43 -15.13
N GLY A 404 -16.96 -6.62 -15.98
CA GLY A 404 -15.93 -5.67 -15.59
C GLY A 404 -14.62 -6.36 -15.16
N VAL A 405 -13.53 -5.62 -15.21
CA VAL A 405 -12.18 -6.10 -14.88
C VAL A 405 -11.55 -5.18 -13.84
N MET A 406 -10.97 -5.74 -12.79
CA MET A 406 -10.21 -5.00 -11.79
C MET A 406 -8.71 -5.22 -12.02
N PHE A 407 -8.05 -4.22 -12.59
CA PHE A 407 -6.60 -4.20 -12.82
C PHE A 407 -5.86 -3.84 -11.55
N GLY A 408 -4.85 -4.66 -11.25
CA GLY A 408 -3.95 -4.46 -10.10
C GLY A 408 -2.49 -4.30 -10.50
N THR A 409 -2.12 -4.66 -11.74
CA THR A 409 -0.73 -4.69 -12.20
C THR A 409 -0.61 -4.02 -13.57
N VAL A 410 0.43 -3.21 -13.77
CA VAL A 410 0.75 -2.64 -15.09
C VAL A 410 2.26 -2.61 -15.32
N THR A 411 2.67 -2.95 -16.53
CA THR A 411 4.08 -3.03 -16.96
C THR A 411 4.54 -1.74 -17.63
N ASP A 412 5.86 -1.60 -17.81
CA ASP A 412 6.45 -0.46 -18.53
C ASP A 412 6.15 -0.43 -20.03
N ARG A 413 5.64 -1.54 -20.58
CA ARG A 413 5.18 -1.64 -21.98
C ARG A 413 3.71 -1.24 -22.15
N GLY A 414 3.01 -0.93 -21.06
CA GLY A 414 1.59 -0.60 -21.11
C GLY A 414 0.68 -1.83 -21.24
N LEU A 415 1.15 -3.00 -20.82
CA LEU A 415 0.32 -4.19 -20.63
C LEU A 415 -0.15 -4.24 -19.17
N ALA A 416 -1.47 -4.25 -18.97
CA ALA A 416 -2.11 -4.34 -17.66
C ALA A 416 -2.73 -5.72 -17.44
N TYR A 417 -2.73 -6.16 -16.19
CA TYR A 417 -3.30 -7.43 -15.76
C TYR A 417 -4.29 -7.22 -14.62
N GLY A 418 -5.39 -7.96 -14.68
CA GLY A 418 -6.47 -7.86 -13.72
C GLY A 418 -7.29 -9.14 -13.64
N THR A 419 -8.32 -9.10 -12.81
CA THR A 419 -9.27 -10.20 -12.66
C THR A 419 -10.67 -9.72 -13.02
N LEU A 420 -11.45 -10.58 -13.67
CA LEU A 420 -12.87 -10.33 -13.88
C LEU A 420 -13.59 -10.37 -12.53
N GLU A 421 -14.49 -9.41 -12.32
CA GLU A 421 -15.34 -9.43 -11.14
C GLU A 421 -16.37 -10.54 -11.21
N LYS A 422 -16.66 -11.14 -10.06
CA LYS A 422 -17.70 -12.16 -9.97
C LYS A 422 -19.04 -11.46 -9.81
N SER A 423 -19.92 -11.58 -10.80
CA SER A 423 -21.30 -11.15 -10.62
C SER A 423 -21.99 -12.00 -9.55
N GLU A 424 -22.65 -11.38 -8.57
CA GLU A 424 -23.44 -12.09 -7.55
C GLU A 424 -24.50 -13.03 -8.13
N PHE A 425 -24.97 -12.73 -9.35
CA PHE A 425 -25.96 -13.51 -10.09
C PHE A 425 -25.43 -14.83 -10.67
N ASP A 426 -24.11 -15.04 -10.68
CA ASP A 426 -23.52 -16.25 -11.25
C ASP A 426 -23.15 -17.24 -10.14
N SER A 427 -24.19 -17.82 -9.55
CA SER A 427 -24.08 -18.84 -8.50
C SER A 427 -23.18 -20.03 -8.89
N GLN A 428 -23.01 -20.29 -10.19
CA GLN A 428 -22.11 -21.32 -10.72
C GLN A 428 -20.63 -20.94 -10.61
N LEU A 429 -20.29 -19.64 -10.69
CA LEU A 429 -18.91 -19.15 -10.55
C LEU A 429 -18.49 -18.86 -9.11
N LYS A 430 -19.40 -18.99 -8.13
CA LYS A 430 -19.11 -18.68 -6.73
C LYS A 430 -17.88 -19.44 -6.22
N ASN A 431 -17.72 -20.68 -6.68
CA ASN A 431 -16.63 -21.59 -6.28
C ASN A 431 -15.43 -21.62 -7.25
N MET A 432 -15.50 -20.95 -8.41
CA MET A 432 -14.38 -20.90 -9.35
C MET A 432 -13.38 -19.80 -8.95
N PRO A 433 -12.07 -19.96 -9.21
CA PRO A 433 -11.15 -18.83 -9.10
C PRO A 433 -11.57 -17.70 -10.05
N PRO A 434 -11.31 -16.43 -9.71
CA PRO A 434 -11.60 -15.33 -10.62
C PRO A 434 -10.76 -15.48 -11.90
N LEU A 435 -11.41 -15.29 -13.06
CA LEU A 435 -10.75 -15.36 -14.36
C LEU A 435 -9.80 -14.17 -14.52
N GLY A 436 -8.61 -14.41 -15.05
CA GLY A 436 -7.65 -13.35 -15.35
C GLY A 436 -8.00 -12.63 -16.66
N ALA A 437 -7.53 -11.39 -16.81
CA ALA A 437 -7.60 -10.64 -18.05
C ALA A 437 -6.32 -9.81 -18.26
N THR A 438 -6.04 -9.53 -19.54
CA THR A 438 -4.97 -8.64 -19.99
C THR A 438 -5.54 -7.50 -20.82
N LEU A 439 -4.92 -6.32 -20.71
CA LEU A 439 -5.23 -5.15 -21.53
C LEU A 439 -3.94 -4.56 -22.08
N ASP A 440 -3.84 -4.46 -23.40
CA ASP A 440 -2.86 -3.61 -24.06
C ASP A 440 -3.43 -2.17 -24.14
N ILE A 441 -2.83 -1.24 -23.39
CA ILE A 441 -3.34 0.14 -23.26
C ILE A 441 -3.24 0.91 -24.59
N ALA A 442 -2.22 0.62 -25.40
CA ALA A 442 -1.99 1.34 -26.65
C ALA A 442 -3.12 1.06 -27.66
N THR A 443 -3.50 -0.21 -27.78
CA THR A 443 -4.54 -0.69 -28.69
C THR A 443 -5.93 -0.70 -28.08
N GLY A 444 -6.04 -0.70 -26.74
CA GLY A 444 -7.30 -0.91 -26.02
C GLY A 444 -7.80 -2.36 -26.08
N ARG A 445 -7.01 -3.29 -26.64
CA ARG A 445 -7.39 -4.69 -26.79
C ARG A 445 -7.34 -5.39 -25.44
N THR A 446 -8.44 -6.05 -25.11
CA THR A 446 -8.58 -6.87 -23.91
C THR A 446 -8.71 -8.34 -24.32
N ASP A 447 -7.99 -9.21 -23.63
CA ASP A 447 -8.10 -10.66 -23.80
C ASP A 447 -8.36 -11.30 -22.42
N VAL A 448 -9.32 -12.23 -22.38
CA VAL A 448 -9.58 -13.05 -21.19
C VAL A 448 -8.54 -14.17 -21.17
N LEU A 449 -7.88 -14.34 -20.03
CA LEU A 449 -6.92 -15.41 -19.84
C LEU A 449 -7.65 -16.76 -19.69
N PRO A 450 -7.05 -17.88 -20.13
CA PRO A 450 -7.64 -19.20 -19.93
C PRO A 450 -7.97 -19.46 -18.45
N ASP A 451 -9.01 -20.24 -18.17
CA ASP A 451 -9.57 -20.45 -16.81
C ASP A 451 -8.58 -20.96 -15.74
N VAL A 452 -7.44 -21.50 -16.18
CA VAL A 452 -6.38 -22.00 -15.29
C VAL A 452 -5.27 -20.97 -15.03
N VAL A 453 -5.24 -19.87 -15.79
CA VAL A 453 -4.19 -18.84 -15.75
C VAL A 453 -4.56 -17.76 -14.74
N VAL A 454 -3.72 -17.58 -13.74
CA VAL A 454 -3.90 -16.60 -12.67
C VAL A 454 -3.25 -15.28 -13.07
N ALA A 455 -3.97 -14.17 -12.96
CA ALA A 455 -3.41 -12.84 -13.19
C ALA A 455 -2.63 -12.34 -11.96
N PRO A 456 -1.56 -11.56 -12.15
CA PRO A 456 -0.86 -10.94 -11.04
C PRO A 456 -1.68 -9.84 -10.38
N VAL A 457 -1.49 -9.69 -9.07
CA VAL A 457 -2.14 -8.71 -8.21
C VAL A 457 -1.09 -7.77 -7.61
N GLY A 458 -1.20 -6.46 -7.86
CA GLY A 458 -0.34 -5.46 -7.24
C GLY A 458 0.88 -5.04 -8.09
N PRO A 459 1.78 -4.22 -7.53
CA PRO A 459 2.91 -3.67 -8.28
C PRO A 459 3.98 -4.74 -8.58
N LEU A 460 4.77 -4.50 -9.62
CA LEU A 460 5.97 -5.29 -9.88
C LEU A 460 7.05 -4.99 -8.84
N VAL A 461 7.75 -6.02 -8.36
CA VAL A 461 8.76 -5.95 -7.30
C VAL A 461 10.10 -6.46 -7.81
N GLY A 462 11.01 -5.54 -8.16
CA GLY A 462 12.31 -5.93 -8.74
C GLY A 462 12.20 -6.76 -10.03
N GLY A 463 11.16 -6.50 -10.83
CA GLY A 463 10.81 -7.26 -12.02
C GLY A 463 10.04 -8.56 -11.74
N MET A 464 9.59 -8.79 -10.51
CA MET A 464 8.75 -9.93 -10.15
C MET A 464 7.28 -9.48 -10.05
N ALA A 465 6.34 -10.29 -10.53
CA ALA A 465 4.92 -10.05 -10.30
C ALA A 465 4.39 -10.91 -9.16
N LEU A 466 3.45 -10.34 -8.41
CA LEU A 466 2.81 -10.97 -7.26
C LEU A 466 1.56 -11.72 -7.68
N PHE A 467 1.42 -12.97 -7.27
CA PHE A 467 0.25 -13.81 -7.51
C PHE A 467 -0.29 -14.33 -6.18
N ARG A 468 -1.62 -14.46 -6.10
CA ARG A 468 -2.30 -15.12 -4.99
C ARG A 468 -2.70 -16.53 -5.42
N SER A 469 -2.35 -17.52 -4.61
CA SER A 469 -2.78 -18.89 -4.89
C SER A 469 -4.31 -19.03 -4.72
N PRO A 470 -5.04 -19.55 -5.73
CA PRO A 470 -6.48 -19.74 -5.64
C PRO A 470 -6.90 -20.93 -4.74
N THR A 471 -5.97 -21.84 -4.45
CA THR A 471 -6.26 -23.11 -3.74
C THR A 471 -6.01 -23.05 -2.24
N ALA A 472 -5.42 -21.96 -1.73
CA ALA A 472 -5.12 -21.83 -0.31
C ALA A 472 -6.41 -21.62 0.51
N LYS A 473 -6.87 -22.67 1.20
CA LYS A 473 -7.69 -22.48 2.40
C LYS A 473 -6.79 -21.77 3.39
N THR A 474 -7.05 -20.49 3.62
CA THR A 474 -6.43 -19.58 4.59
C THR A 474 -5.28 -20.14 5.42
N PRO A 475 -4.13 -19.45 5.48
CA PRO A 475 -3.89 -18.07 5.04
C PRO A 475 -3.42 -17.95 3.57
N GLN A 476 -3.54 -16.74 3.01
CA GLN A 476 -3.27 -16.46 1.60
C GLN A 476 -1.78 -16.68 1.28
N ARG A 477 -1.49 -17.65 0.41
CA ARG A 477 -0.13 -17.89 -0.11
C ARG A 477 0.22 -16.88 -1.20
N VAL A 478 1.41 -16.29 -1.08
CA VAL A 478 2.00 -15.36 -2.04
C VAL A 478 3.04 -16.08 -2.88
N ILE A 479 2.94 -15.92 -4.19
CA ILE A 479 3.92 -16.47 -5.14
C ILE A 479 4.41 -15.35 -6.05
N LEU A 480 5.72 -15.23 -6.19
CA LEU A 480 6.36 -14.26 -7.08
C LEU A 480 6.88 -14.97 -8.33
N TYR A 481 6.59 -14.45 -9.53
CA TYR A 481 7.18 -14.92 -10.78
C TYR A 481 7.94 -13.79 -11.49
N PRO A 482 9.14 -14.06 -12.06
CA PRO A 482 9.85 -13.07 -12.86
C PRO A 482 9.05 -12.67 -14.10
N PHE A 483 9.00 -11.37 -14.38
CA PHE A 483 8.55 -10.87 -15.67
C PHE A 483 9.69 -11.02 -16.69
N VAL A 484 9.41 -11.70 -17.81
CA VAL A 484 10.39 -11.95 -18.88
C VAL A 484 10.18 -11.05 -20.09
N GLY A 485 9.08 -10.31 -20.12
CA GLY A 485 8.74 -9.40 -21.19
C GLY A 485 9.57 -8.12 -21.23
N ASP A 486 10.87 -8.17 -20.92
CA ASP A 486 11.85 -7.09 -21.16
C ASP A 486 12.93 -7.49 -22.19
N GLY A 487 12.89 -8.72 -22.69
CA GLY A 487 13.73 -9.21 -23.79
C GLY A 487 13.37 -8.63 -25.15
#